data_AF-A0A965MX57-F1
#
_entry.id   AF-A0A965MX57-F1
#
_cell.length_a   1.000
_cell.length_b   1.000
_cell.length_c   1.000
_cell.angle_alpha   90.00
_cell.angle_beta   90.00
_cell.angle_gamma   90.00
#
_symmetry.space_group_name_H-M   'P 1'
#
loop_
_entity.id
_entity.type
_entity.pdbx_description
1 polymer ?
#
loop_
_entity_poly.entity_id
_entity_poly.type
_entity_poly.pdbx_seq_one_letter_code
_entity_poly.pdbx_strand_id
1 'polypeptide(L)'
;MFLKEYISEVVNGVSSLLKGMRKTGYYFAHPKEIITEQYPDNRATLLMSERFKGEVVMPHDENNEHTCTGCTACELACPNGTIKVVTKFETTPEGKKKKAIRTKVCVGNRKSSAKKGIN
;
A
#
# COMPACT_ATOMS: atom_id res chain seq x y z
N MET A 1 -13.48 -60.97 -0.37
CA MET A 1 -13.24 -59.69 0.35
C MET A 1 -12.61 -58.65 -0.59
N PHE A 2 -11.57 -58.98 -1.35
CA PHE A 2 -10.88 -58.07 -2.28
C PHE A 2 -11.73 -57.32 -3.32
N LEU A 3 -12.67 -57.97 -4.03
CA LEU A 3 -13.44 -57.28 -5.09
C LEU A 3 -14.39 -56.20 -4.55
N LYS A 4 -14.95 -56.37 -3.34
CA LYS A 4 -15.88 -55.38 -2.76
C LYS A 4 -15.14 -54.12 -2.31
N GLU A 5 -13.94 -54.28 -1.79
CA GLU A 5 -13.09 -53.17 -1.34
C GLU A 5 -12.55 -52.37 -2.53
N TYR A 6 -12.05 -53.05 -3.57
CA TYR A 6 -11.59 -52.40 -4.80
C TYR A 6 -12.70 -51.59 -5.50
N ILE A 7 -13.90 -52.15 -5.62
CA ILE A 7 -15.05 -51.44 -6.23
C ILE A 7 -15.46 -50.24 -5.36
N SER A 8 -15.43 -50.38 -4.03
CA SER A 8 -15.72 -49.28 -3.11
C SER A 8 -14.72 -48.13 -3.26
N GLU A 9 -13.42 -48.43 -3.34
CA GLU A 9 -12.37 -47.42 -3.53
C GLU A 9 -12.50 -46.68 -4.86
N VAL A 10 -12.79 -47.40 -5.95
CA VAL A 10 -12.99 -46.79 -7.28
C VAL A 10 -14.24 -45.89 -7.29
N VAL A 11 -15.35 -46.33 -6.69
CA VAL A 11 -16.58 -45.53 -6.61
C VAL A 11 -16.37 -44.29 -5.73
N ASN A 12 -15.62 -44.42 -4.62
CA ASN A 12 -15.27 -43.29 -3.77
C ASN A 12 -14.37 -42.29 -4.50
N GLY A 13 -13.38 -42.77 -5.26
CA GLY A 13 -12.52 -41.95 -6.11
C GLY A 13 -13.33 -41.17 -7.15
N VAL A 14 -14.16 -41.86 -7.94
CA VAL A 14 -15.01 -41.22 -8.97
C VAL A 14 -16.01 -40.24 -8.34
N SER A 15 -16.63 -40.59 -7.21
CA SER A 15 -17.56 -39.73 -6.48
C SER A 15 -16.90 -38.44 -5.99
N SER A 16 -15.67 -38.55 -5.46
CA SER A 16 -14.90 -37.38 -5.02
C SER A 16 -14.52 -36.46 -6.19
N LEU A 17 -14.14 -37.03 -7.33
CA LEU A 17 -13.83 -36.27 -8.55
C LEU A 17 -15.07 -35.56 -9.09
N LEU A 18 -16.21 -36.25 -9.15
CA LEU A 18 -17.46 -35.67 -9.63
C LEU A 18 -17.93 -34.51 -8.73
N LYS A 19 -17.75 -34.63 -7.41
CA LYS A 19 -18.02 -33.55 -6.46
C LYS A 19 -17.12 -32.33 -6.72
N GLY A 20 -15.82 -32.54 -6.96
CA GLY A 20 -14.89 -31.48 -7.33
C GLY A 20 -15.29 -30.77 -8.62
N MET A 21 -15.55 -31.54 -9.69
CA MET A 21 -15.98 -31.01 -10.99
C MET A 21 -17.30 -30.24 -10.90
N ARG A 22 -18.27 -30.72 -10.10
CA ARG A 22 -19.53 -30.01 -9.84
C ARG A 22 -19.28 -28.66 -9.19
N LYS A 23 -18.32 -28.55 -8.26
CA LYS A 23 -17.99 -27.29 -7.60
C LYS A 23 -17.30 -26.31 -8.56
N THR A 24 -16.40 -26.80 -9.41
CA THR A 24 -15.77 -25.99 -10.46
C THR A 24 -16.81 -25.48 -11.47
N GLY A 25 -17.72 -26.35 -11.93
CA GLY A 25 -18.81 -25.96 -12.80
C GLY A 25 -19.75 -24.93 -12.17
N TYR A 26 -20.00 -25.03 -10.85
CA TYR A 26 -20.80 -24.05 -10.12
C TYR A 26 -20.18 -22.65 -10.15
N TYR A 27 -18.89 -22.51 -9.82
CA TYR A 27 -18.20 -21.22 -9.86
C TYR A 27 -18.06 -20.66 -11.27
N PHE A 28 -17.91 -21.52 -12.30
CA PHE A 28 -17.88 -21.10 -13.70
C PHE A 28 -19.21 -20.50 -14.16
N ALA A 29 -20.34 -21.07 -13.72
CA ALA A 29 -21.68 -20.59 -14.07
C ALA A 29 -22.17 -19.40 -13.20
N HIS A 30 -21.54 -19.13 -12.06
CA HIS A 30 -21.94 -18.04 -11.14
C HIS A 30 -20.83 -16.99 -11.01
N PRO A 31 -20.64 -16.12 -12.02
CA PRO A 31 -19.63 -15.06 -11.98
C PRO A 31 -19.88 -14.03 -10.86
N LYS A 32 -21.10 -13.93 -10.32
CA LYS A 32 -21.43 -13.11 -9.15
C LYS A 32 -20.67 -13.50 -7.88
N GLU A 33 -20.22 -14.76 -7.81
CA GLU A 33 -19.46 -15.30 -6.68
C GLU A 33 -17.94 -15.02 -6.83
N ILE A 34 -17.52 -14.53 -8.00
CA ILE A 34 -16.13 -14.15 -8.25
C ILE A 34 -15.91 -12.76 -7.66
N ILE A 35 -15.36 -12.71 -6.45
CA ILE A 35 -15.01 -11.47 -5.76
C ILE A 35 -13.69 -10.96 -6.34
N THR A 36 -13.76 -10.21 -7.44
CA THR A 36 -12.59 -9.54 -8.04
C THR A 36 -12.83 -8.04 -8.14
N GLU A 37 -11.86 -7.27 -7.68
CA GLU A 37 -11.80 -5.84 -7.89
C GLU A 37 -10.93 -5.56 -9.12
N GLN A 38 -11.54 -5.10 -10.22
CA GLN A 38 -10.81 -4.84 -11.47
C GLN A 38 -9.99 -3.54 -11.33
N TYR A 39 -8.67 -3.70 -11.24
CA TYR A 39 -7.73 -2.59 -11.32
C TYR A 39 -7.32 -2.38 -12.78
N PRO A 40 -7.32 -1.14 -13.33
CA PRO A 40 -7.37 0.15 -12.63
C PRO A 40 -8.75 0.81 -12.54
N ASP A 41 -9.79 0.24 -13.13
CA ASP A 41 -11.09 0.90 -13.30
C ASP A 41 -11.84 1.10 -11.97
N ASN A 42 -11.63 0.22 -10.99
CA ASN A 42 -12.30 0.30 -9.69
C ASN A 42 -11.49 0.95 -8.55
N ARG A 43 -10.52 1.82 -8.88
CA ARG A 43 -9.69 2.51 -7.86
C ARG A 43 -10.49 3.33 -6.85
N ALA A 44 -11.63 3.90 -7.26
CA ALA A 44 -12.40 4.82 -6.43
C ALA A 44 -13.25 4.12 -5.36
N THR A 45 -13.68 2.88 -5.60
CA THR A 45 -14.45 2.09 -4.62
C THR A 45 -13.55 1.21 -3.75
N LEU A 46 -12.25 1.15 -4.08
CA LEU A 46 -11.27 0.34 -3.36
C LEU A 46 -10.98 1.00 -2.01
N LEU A 47 -11.75 0.59 -0.99
CA LEU A 47 -11.58 1.06 0.37
C LEU A 47 -10.26 0.55 0.93
N MET A 48 -9.25 1.41 0.92
CA MET A 48 -8.01 1.16 1.64
C MET A 48 -8.27 1.27 3.15
N SER A 49 -7.61 0.44 3.95
CA SER A 49 -7.77 0.50 5.40
C SER A 49 -7.32 1.85 5.96
N GLU A 50 -7.96 2.32 7.04
CA GLU A 50 -7.66 3.62 7.67
C GLU A 50 -6.18 3.79 8.06
N ARG A 51 -5.49 2.69 8.38
CA ARG A 51 -4.07 2.66 8.77
C ARG A 51 -3.13 2.18 7.66
N PHE A 52 -3.56 2.29 6.41
CA PHE A 52 -2.69 1.92 5.28
C PHE A 52 -1.47 2.83 5.21
N LYS A 53 -0.29 2.21 5.11
CA LYS A 53 0.99 2.92 5.00
C LYS A 53 1.29 3.19 3.53
N GLY A 54 0.81 4.33 3.05
CA GLY A 54 1.01 4.82 1.67
C GLY A 54 2.31 5.61 1.47
N GLU A 55 2.28 6.57 0.54
CA GLU A 55 3.40 7.50 0.32
C GLU A 55 3.59 8.40 1.54
N VAL A 56 4.84 8.54 1.98
CA VAL A 56 5.20 9.47 3.04
C VAL A 56 5.16 10.89 2.46
N VAL A 57 4.15 11.65 2.83
CA VAL A 57 3.99 13.06 2.48
C VAL A 57 4.30 13.94 3.69
N MET A 58 4.91 15.10 3.44
CA MET A 58 5.03 16.15 4.43
C MET A 58 3.80 17.05 4.29
N PRO A 59 2.95 17.19 5.33
CA PRO A 59 1.82 18.10 5.27
C PRO A 59 2.33 19.54 5.16
N HIS A 60 1.71 20.32 4.28
CA HIS A 60 1.98 21.73 4.08
C HIS A 60 0.71 22.53 4.40
N ASP A 61 0.88 23.68 5.02
CA ASP A 61 -0.21 24.63 5.24
C ASP A 61 -0.54 25.40 3.94
N GLU A 62 -1.58 26.21 3.95
CA GLU A 62 -2.01 27.03 2.79
C GLU A 62 -0.90 27.98 2.28
N ASN A 63 -0.02 28.42 3.18
CA ASN A 63 1.15 29.25 2.86
C ASN A 63 2.37 28.43 2.38
N ASN A 64 2.20 27.13 2.12
CA ASN A 64 3.24 26.18 1.71
C ASN A 64 4.36 25.96 2.75
N GLU A 65 4.16 26.43 3.98
CA GLU A 65 5.01 26.15 5.13
C GLU A 65 4.73 24.75 5.69
N HIS A 66 5.71 24.16 6.37
CA HIS A 66 5.61 22.81 6.93
C HIS A 66 6.08 22.81 8.39
N THR A 67 5.54 21.89 9.19
CA THR A 67 5.83 21.81 10.64
C THR A 67 7.20 21.21 10.97
N CYS A 68 7.94 20.70 9.98
CA CYS A 68 9.22 20.03 10.23
C CYS A 68 10.30 21.01 10.69
N THR A 69 10.87 20.77 11.88
CA THR A 69 11.93 21.60 12.48
C THR A 69 13.36 21.14 12.14
N GLY A 70 13.49 20.01 11.42
CA GLY A 70 14.79 19.44 11.06
C GLY A 70 15.56 18.82 12.20
N CYS A 71 14.86 18.14 13.11
CA CYS A 71 15.43 17.45 14.27
C CYS A 71 16.14 16.12 13.96
N THR A 72 16.22 15.70 12.68
CA THR A 72 16.86 14.45 12.20
C THR A 72 16.34 13.14 12.83
N ALA A 73 15.27 13.17 13.62
CA ALA A 73 14.73 11.97 14.29
C ALA A 73 14.20 10.92 13.30
N CYS A 74 13.56 11.36 12.21
CA CYS A 74 13.02 10.47 11.18
C CYS A 74 14.12 9.76 10.36
N GLU A 75 15.29 10.40 10.18
CA GLU A 75 16.45 9.80 9.53
C GLU A 75 17.08 8.72 10.42
N LEU A 76 17.25 9.01 11.72
CA LEU A 76 17.78 8.04 12.70
C LEU A 76 16.83 6.85 12.92
N ALA A 77 15.52 7.08 12.89
CA ALA A 77 14.53 6.02 13.08
C ALA A 77 14.33 5.15 11.83
N CYS A 78 14.84 5.57 10.66
CA CYS A 78 14.64 4.84 9.41
C CYS A 78 15.54 3.59 9.36
N PRO A 79 15.00 2.35 9.39
CA PRO A 79 15.82 1.14 9.34
C PRO A 79 16.55 0.98 8.00
N ASN A 80 16.03 1.60 6.93
CA ASN A 80 16.59 1.52 5.58
C ASN A 80 17.51 2.70 5.22
N GLY A 81 17.64 3.71 6.11
CA GLY A 81 18.45 4.90 5.83
C GLY A 81 18.05 5.69 4.57
N THR A 82 16.79 5.59 4.13
CA THR A 82 16.31 6.18 2.87
C THR A 82 15.99 7.68 2.98
N ILE A 83 15.74 8.14 4.20
CA ILE A 83 15.44 9.55 4.52
C ILE A 83 16.77 10.25 4.81
N LYS A 84 16.99 11.41 4.22
CA LYS A 84 18.10 12.29 4.62
C LYS A 84 17.52 13.65 4.96
N VAL A 85 18.03 14.35 5.97
CA VAL A 85 17.48 15.67 6.34
C VAL A 85 18.53 16.74 6.08
N VAL A 86 18.30 17.57 5.06
CA VAL A 86 19.17 18.71 4.73
C VAL A 86 18.59 19.97 5.35
N THR A 87 19.29 20.54 6.33
CA THR A 87 18.88 21.78 7.02
C THR A 87 19.67 22.98 6.49
N LYS A 88 19.01 24.13 6.36
CA LYS A 88 19.64 25.43 6.10
C LYS A 88 19.40 26.34 7.30
N PHE A 89 20.38 27.15 7.66
CA PHE A 89 20.21 28.15 8.70
C PHE A 89 19.75 29.45 8.04
N GLU A 90 18.56 29.91 8.40
CA GLU A 90 18.03 31.19 7.95
C GLU A 90 18.04 32.18 9.09
N THR A 91 18.40 33.42 8.76
CA THR A 91 18.45 34.52 9.73
C THR A 91 17.13 35.26 9.63
N THR A 92 16.25 35.05 10.62
CA THR A 92 15.04 35.86 10.77
C THR A 92 15.43 37.33 11.01
N PRO A 93 14.62 38.33 10.59
CA PRO A 93 14.92 39.77 10.77
C PRO A 93 15.19 40.18 12.23
N GLU A 94 14.83 39.35 13.20
CA GLU A 94 15.10 39.50 14.64
C GLU A 94 16.47 38.93 15.09
N GLY A 95 17.38 38.58 14.17
CA GLY A 95 18.73 38.10 14.50
C GLY A 95 18.82 36.68 15.08
N LYS A 96 17.68 36.01 15.32
CA LYS A 96 17.64 34.60 15.72
C LYS A 96 17.89 33.69 14.51
N LYS A 97 18.85 32.77 14.63
CA LYS A 97 19.12 31.72 13.63
C LYS A 97 18.08 30.62 13.78
N LYS A 98 17.24 30.42 12.78
CA LYS A 98 16.29 29.29 12.74
C LYS A 98 16.78 28.25 11.73
N LYS A 99 16.71 26.97 12.11
CA LYS A 99 16.92 25.86 11.17
C LYS A 99 15.65 25.75 10.32
N ALA A 100 15.78 26.03 9.03
CA ALA A 100 14.71 25.89 8.06
C ALA A 100 15.03 24.73 7.11
N ILE A 101 14.02 23.93 6.79
CA ILE A 101 14.09 22.96 5.71
C ILE A 101 13.34 23.60 4.54
N ARG A 102 13.92 23.65 3.34
CA ARG A 102 13.22 24.17 2.15
C ARG A 102 12.94 23.08 1.11
N THR A 103 13.41 21.85 1.33
CA THR A 103 13.33 20.80 0.30
C THR A 103 13.02 19.45 0.96
N LYS A 104 12.02 18.74 0.45
CA LYS A 104 11.78 17.32 0.74
C LYS A 104 13.05 16.54 0.40
N VAL A 105 13.62 15.84 1.36
CA VAL A 105 14.75 14.95 1.11
C VAL A 105 14.34 13.52 1.47
N CYS A 106 13.61 12.92 0.53
CA CYS A 106 13.50 11.46 0.44
C CYS A 106 14.45 11.01 -0.66
N VAL A 107 15.57 10.35 -0.31
CA VAL A 107 16.45 9.74 -1.31
C VAL A 107 15.88 8.38 -1.66
N GLY A 108 14.86 8.40 -2.52
CA GLY A 108 14.26 7.21 -3.11
C GLY A 108 13.77 7.53 -4.52
N ASN A 109 14.70 7.89 -5.42
CA ASN A 109 14.57 8.07 -6.88
C ASN A 109 13.33 8.75 -7.50
N ARG A 110 12.40 9.28 -6.72
CA ARG A 110 11.29 10.10 -7.19
C ARG A 110 11.41 11.44 -6.50
N LYS A 111 11.91 12.43 -7.24
CA LYS A 111 11.59 13.84 -6.99
C LYS A 111 10.06 13.95 -7.04
N SER A 112 9.41 13.70 -5.92
CA SER A 112 7.99 13.99 -5.70
C SER A 112 7.92 15.51 -5.55
N SER A 113 8.08 16.20 -6.69
CA SER A 113 7.66 17.57 -6.89
C SER A 113 6.27 17.68 -6.29
N ALA A 114 6.03 18.71 -5.50
CA ALA A 114 4.74 19.07 -4.95
C ALA A 114 3.64 18.86 -6.00
N LYS A 115 2.99 17.70 -5.99
CA LYS A 115 1.71 17.53 -6.65
C LYS A 115 0.76 18.29 -5.76
N LYS A 116 0.52 19.53 -6.16
CA LYS A 116 -0.62 20.35 -5.76
C LYS A 116 -1.84 19.43 -5.87
N GLY A 117 -2.29 18.91 -4.72
CA GLY A 117 -3.56 18.20 -4.63
C GLY A 117 -4.66 19.23 -4.81
N ILE A 118 -4.98 19.51 -6.06
CA ILE A 118 -6.30 20.01 -6.45
C ILE A 118 -7.04 18.77 -6.95
N ASN A 119 -8.15 18.49 -6.26
CA ASN A 119 -9.13 17.41 -6.43
C ASN A 119 -8.73 16.03 -5.89
#